data_AF-A0A7J2ZEX8-F1
#
_entry.id   AF-A0A7J2ZEX8-F1
#
_cell.length_a   1.000
_cell.length_b   1.000
_cell.length_c   1.000
_cell.angle_alpha   90.00
_cell.angle_beta   90.00
_cell.angle_gamma   90.00
#
_symmetry.space_group_name_H-M   'P 1'
#
loop_
_entity.id
_entity.type
_entity.pdbx_description
1 polymer ?
#
loop_
_entity_poly.entity_id
_entity_poly.type
_entity_poly.pdbx_seq_one_letter_code
_entity_poly.pdbx_strand_id
1 'polypeptide(L)'
;MKMKKRKARSRKIARKKVAVARRRMKVVKKVRRAARVVRRKRVNRRLADEHIRNLILQIAGEKALAVAEALEEPLSDEDLASACRIKLSEVRAVLNKLHSYGLTTYERSRDKESGWYSYVWRLSLHKADKLLKKKEAPQKITEETVEFYTCKSCKKGEGVLIPFDVAFENKFRCLDCGAPLVFVEKKETAK
;
A
#
# COMPACT_ATOMS: atom_id res chain seq x y z
N MET A 1 -41.83 -0.76 -53.53
CA MET A 1 -40.41 -1.20 -53.61
C MET A 1 -39.40 -0.47 -52.70
N LYS A 2 -39.53 0.85 -52.42
CA LYS A 2 -38.54 1.65 -51.66
C LYS A 2 -38.31 1.21 -50.20
N MET A 3 -39.35 0.78 -49.47
CA MET A 3 -39.23 0.33 -48.06
C MET A 3 -38.41 -0.96 -47.87
N LYS A 4 -38.56 -1.95 -48.78
CA LYS A 4 -37.77 -3.21 -48.72
C LYS A 4 -36.27 -2.95 -48.93
N LYS A 5 -35.91 -2.04 -49.84
CA LYS A 5 -34.51 -1.59 -50.06
C LYS A 5 -33.92 -0.86 -48.85
N ARG A 6 -34.70 0.02 -48.17
CA ARG A 6 -34.27 0.70 -46.93
C ARG A 6 -34.03 -0.29 -45.78
N LYS A 7 -34.93 -1.26 -45.56
CA LYS A 7 -34.76 -2.31 -44.54
C LYS A 7 -33.52 -3.19 -44.81
N ALA A 8 -33.26 -3.54 -46.07
CA ALA A 8 -32.07 -4.31 -46.46
C ALA A 8 -30.76 -3.51 -46.24
N ARG A 9 -30.74 -2.21 -46.56
CA ARG A 9 -29.59 -1.31 -46.32
C ARG A 9 -29.31 -1.15 -44.82
N SER A 10 -30.35 -0.96 -44.00
CA SER A 10 -30.23 -0.90 -42.53
C SER A 10 -29.66 -2.20 -41.94
N ARG A 11 -30.17 -3.36 -42.37
CA ARG A 11 -29.62 -4.68 -41.96
C ARG A 11 -28.16 -4.87 -42.37
N LYS A 12 -27.74 -4.44 -43.57
CA LYS A 12 -26.34 -4.47 -44.01
C LYS A 12 -25.44 -3.57 -43.14
N ILE A 13 -25.90 -2.38 -42.78
CA ILE A 13 -25.18 -1.46 -41.89
C ILE A 13 -25.02 -2.07 -40.49
N ALA A 14 -26.09 -2.65 -39.92
CA ALA A 14 -26.04 -3.32 -38.63
C ALA A 14 -25.05 -4.51 -38.63
N ARG A 15 -25.09 -5.37 -39.66
CA ARG A 15 -24.13 -6.48 -39.83
C ARG A 15 -22.67 -5.98 -39.92
N LYS A 16 -22.42 -4.90 -40.67
CA LYS A 16 -21.08 -4.29 -40.77
C LYS A 16 -20.60 -3.74 -39.42
N LYS A 17 -21.47 -3.06 -38.65
CA LYS A 17 -21.16 -2.59 -37.29
C LYS A 17 -20.80 -3.73 -36.34
N VAL A 18 -21.56 -4.83 -36.34
CA VAL A 18 -21.27 -6.02 -35.52
C VAL A 18 -19.94 -6.67 -35.90
N ALA A 19 -19.64 -6.79 -37.20
CA ALA A 19 -18.36 -7.32 -37.67
C ALA A 19 -17.16 -6.46 -37.22
N VAL A 20 -17.28 -5.14 -37.29
CA VAL A 20 -16.26 -4.20 -36.79
C VAL A 20 -16.08 -4.32 -35.28
N ALA A 21 -17.18 -4.37 -34.51
CA ALA A 21 -17.12 -4.54 -33.05
C ALA A 21 -16.45 -5.87 -32.67
N ARG A 22 -16.78 -6.98 -33.34
CA ARG A 22 -16.13 -8.28 -33.13
C ARG A 22 -14.63 -8.23 -33.44
N ARG A 23 -14.22 -7.60 -34.55
CA ARG A 23 -12.79 -7.41 -34.88
C ARG A 23 -12.07 -6.59 -33.81
N ARG A 24 -12.64 -5.46 -33.37
CA ARG A 24 -12.09 -4.63 -32.28
C ARG A 24 -11.95 -5.42 -30.98
N MET A 25 -12.97 -6.21 -30.60
CA MET A 25 -12.93 -7.07 -29.41
C MET A 25 -11.83 -8.14 -29.50
N LYS A 26 -11.61 -8.74 -30.67
CA LYS A 26 -10.49 -9.69 -30.88
C LYS A 26 -9.14 -9.02 -30.65
N VAL A 27 -8.94 -7.81 -31.18
CA VAL A 27 -7.70 -7.03 -30.96
C VAL A 27 -7.51 -6.70 -29.48
N VAL A 28 -8.55 -6.20 -28.79
CA VAL A 28 -8.49 -5.88 -27.36
C VAL A 28 -8.14 -7.12 -26.52
N LYS A 29 -8.75 -8.27 -26.81
CA LYS A 29 -8.42 -9.54 -26.15
C LYS A 29 -6.95 -9.94 -26.39
N LYS A 30 -6.44 -9.80 -27.62
CA LYS A 30 -5.05 -10.10 -27.97
C LYS A 30 -4.07 -9.19 -27.21
N VAL A 31 -4.32 -7.88 -27.17
CA VAL A 31 -3.49 -6.91 -26.44
C VAL A 31 -3.50 -7.18 -24.94
N ARG A 32 -4.68 -7.42 -24.35
CA ARG A 32 -4.81 -7.79 -22.92
C ARG A 32 -4.03 -9.06 -22.59
N ARG A 33 -4.08 -10.08 -23.46
CA ARG A 33 -3.32 -11.31 -23.27
C ARG A 33 -1.81 -11.07 -23.31
N ALA A 34 -1.31 -10.30 -24.29
CA ALA A 34 0.10 -9.94 -24.37
C ALA A 34 0.55 -9.13 -23.13
N ALA A 35 -0.24 -8.15 -22.71
CA ALA A 35 0.05 -7.35 -21.51
C ALA A 35 0.08 -8.21 -20.23
N ARG A 36 -0.80 -9.22 -20.11
CA ARG A 36 -0.80 -10.20 -19.00
C ARG A 36 0.53 -10.96 -18.92
N VAL A 37 1.02 -11.46 -20.06
CA VAL A 37 2.30 -12.20 -20.12
C VAL A 37 3.48 -11.32 -19.71
N VAL A 38 3.56 -10.10 -20.24
CA VAL A 38 4.64 -9.15 -19.89
C VAL A 38 4.58 -8.76 -18.41
N ARG A 39 3.38 -8.49 -17.88
CA ARG A 39 3.17 -8.18 -16.47
C ARG A 39 3.62 -9.32 -15.57
N ARG A 40 3.18 -10.55 -15.87
CA ARG A 40 3.54 -11.75 -15.09
C ARG A 40 5.06 -11.91 -15.02
N LYS A 41 5.76 -11.84 -16.16
CA LYS A 41 7.23 -11.86 -16.19
C LYS A 41 7.87 -10.78 -15.30
N ARG A 42 7.33 -9.55 -15.32
CA ARG A 42 7.85 -8.44 -14.51
C ARG A 42 7.60 -8.66 -13.01
N VAL A 43 6.42 -9.15 -12.63
CA VAL A 43 6.08 -9.46 -11.24
C VAL A 43 6.97 -10.57 -10.71
N ASN A 44 7.10 -11.68 -11.44
CA ASN A 44 7.93 -12.82 -11.01
C ASN A 44 9.39 -12.41 -10.83
N ARG A 45 9.94 -11.59 -11.74
CA ARG A 45 11.30 -11.05 -11.60
C ARG A 45 11.48 -10.26 -10.31
N ARG A 46 10.45 -9.52 -9.88
CA ARG A 46 10.49 -8.70 -8.66
C ARG A 46 10.28 -9.54 -7.40
N LEU A 47 9.37 -10.52 -7.44
CA LEU A 47 9.17 -11.46 -6.32
C LEU A 47 10.36 -12.41 -6.13
N ALA A 48 11.22 -12.58 -7.13
CA ALA A 48 12.49 -13.29 -7.00
C ALA A 48 13.57 -12.51 -6.23
N ASP A 49 13.40 -11.19 -6.04
CA ASP A 49 14.33 -10.37 -5.26
C ASP A 49 14.11 -10.60 -3.76
N GLU A 50 15.17 -11.01 -3.07
CA GLU A 50 15.14 -11.30 -1.63
C GLU A 50 14.71 -10.10 -0.80
N HIS A 51 15.15 -8.89 -1.15
CA HIS A 51 14.81 -7.67 -0.40
C HIS A 51 13.30 -7.40 -0.47
N ILE A 52 12.67 -7.69 -1.62
CA ILE A 52 11.23 -7.53 -1.81
C ILE A 52 10.46 -8.58 -1.03
N ARG A 53 10.94 -9.83 -1.03
CA ARG A 53 10.33 -10.91 -0.23
C ARG A 53 10.39 -10.57 1.26
N ASN A 54 11.55 -10.14 1.75
CA ASN A 54 11.76 -9.72 3.13
C ASN A 54 10.89 -8.49 3.49
N LEU A 55 10.75 -7.52 2.58
CA LEU A 55 9.84 -6.39 2.78
C LEU A 55 8.38 -6.84 2.96
N ILE A 56 7.90 -7.76 2.12
CA ILE A 56 6.52 -8.29 2.19
C ILE A 56 6.31 -9.04 3.51
N LEU A 57 7.26 -9.89 3.89
CA LEU A 57 7.24 -10.64 5.16
C LEU A 57 7.17 -9.70 6.37
N GLN A 58 8.00 -8.66 6.40
CA GLN A 58 7.99 -7.69 7.50
C GLN A 58 6.70 -6.88 7.59
N ILE A 59 6.03 -6.62 6.47
CA ILE A 59 4.80 -5.80 6.45
C ILE A 59 3.57 -6.62 6.88
N ALA A 60 3.42 -7.83 6.35
CA ALA A 60 2.17 -8.57 6.45
C ALA A 60 2.34 -10.05 6.90
N GLY A 61 3.54 -10.47 7.26
CA GLY A 61 3.85 -11.80 7.80
C GLY A 61 4.01 -12.88 6.73
N GLU A 62 4.22 -14.11 7.18
CA GLU A 62 4.50 -15.29 6.33
C GLU A 62 3.43 -15.53 5.26
N LYS A 63 2.16 -15.42 5.66
CA LYS A 63 1.00 -15.60 4.78
C LYS A 63 0.96 -14.59 3.63
N ALA A 64 1.60 -13.44 3.79
CA ALA A 64 1.62 -12.40 2.76
C ALA A 64 2.42 -12.80 1.53
N LEU A 65 3.45 -13.61 1.71
CA LEU A 65 4.28 -14.06 0.61
C LEU A 65 3.49 -15.01 -0.32
N ALA A 66 2.76 -15.96 0.26
CA ALA A 66 1.88 -16.87 -0.48
C ALA A 66 0.79 -16.10 -1.25
N VAL A 67 0.17 -15.10 -0.62
CA VAL A 67 -0.83 -14.24 -1.27
C VAL A 67 -0.20 -13.40 -2.38
N ALA A 68 1.02 -12.88 -2.20
CA ALA A 68 1.72 -12.11 -3.22
C ALA A 68 2.11 -12.97 -4.43
N GLU A 69 2.54 -14.21 -4.21
CA GLU A 69 2.84 -15.19 -5.25
C GLU A 69 1.57 -15.63 -6.00
N ALA A 70 0.45 -15.84 -5.32
CA ALA A 70 -0.83 -16.13 -5.98
C ALA A 70 -1.32 -14.95 -6.85
N LEU A 71 -0.97 -13.71 -6.49
CA LEU A 71 -1.28 -12.49 -7.22
C LEU A 71 -0.40 -12.22 -8.46
N GLU A 72 0.31 -13.23 -8.97
CA GLU A 72 0.86 -13.23 -10.34
C GLU A 72 -0.22 -12.84 -11.37
N GLU A 73 -1.45 -13.23 -11.10
CA GLU A 73 -2.63 -12.89 -11.88
C GLU A 73 -3.66 -12.14 -11.04
N PRO A 74 -4.50 -11.28 -11.66
CA PRO A 74 -5.55 -10.60 -10.94
C PRO A 74 -6.59 -11.61 -10.43
N LEU A 75 -6.84 -11.64 -9.12
CA LEU A 75 -7.73 -12.60 -8.47
C LEU A 75 -8.65 -11.90 -7.46
N SER A 76 -9.81 -12.52 -7.18
CA SER A 76 -10.64 -12.10 -6.06
C SER A 76 -10.03 -12.54 -4.73
N ASP A 77 -10.48 -11.94 -3.62
CA ASP A 77 -10.11 -12.37 -2.28
C ASP A 77 -10.58 -13.81 -1.97
N GLU A 78 -11.74 -14.21 -2.51
CA GLU A 78 -12.26 -15.58 -2.44
C GLU A 78 -11.36 -16.57 -3.18
N ASP A 79 -11.00 -16.27 -4.44
CA ASP A 79 -10.10 -17.10 -5.24
C ASP A 79 -8.72 -17.23 -4.57
N LEU A 80 -8.22 -16.15 -3.97
CA LEU A 80 -6.96 -16.15 -3.24
C LEU A 80 -7.01 -17.02 -1.99
N ALA A 81 -8.11 -16.94 -1.22
CA ALA A 81 -8.33 -17.78 -0.06
C ALA A 81 -8.31 -19.27 -0.43
N SER A 82 -8.99 -19.63 -1.53
CA SER A 82 -8.99 -21.00 -2.05
C SER A 82 -7.62 -21.43 -2.57
N ALA A 83 -6.94 -20.59 -3.36
CA ALA A 83 -5.64 -20.92 -3.95
C ALA A 83 -4.54 -21.08 -2.89
N CYS A 84 -4.54 -20.23 -1.87
CA CYS A 84 -3.53 -20.24 -0.81
C CYS A 84 -3.88 -21.18 0.35
N ARG A 85 -5.12 -21.72 0.39
CA ARG A 85 -5.68 -22.45 1.52
C ARG A 85 -5.61 -21.66 2.83
N ILE A 86 -5.88 -20.36 2.75
CA ILE A 86 -5.87 -19.42 3.87
C ILE A 86 -7.30 -18.98 4.13
N LYS A 87 -7.64 -18.68 5.40
CA LYS A 87 -8.97 -18.15 5.73
C LYS A 87 -9.20 -16.82 5.02
N LEU A 88 -10.40 -16.62 4.47
CA LEU A 88 -10.76 -15.40 3.75
C LEU A 88 -10.52 -14.11 4.55
N SER A 89 -10.79 -14.14 5.86
CA SER A 89 -10.51 -13.02 6.76
C SER A 89 -9.03 -12.65 6.82
N GLU A 90 -8.14 -13.65 6.84
CA GLU A 90 -6.70 -13.44 6.88
C GLU A 90 -6.18 -12.92 5.54
N VAL A 91 -6.69 -13.45 4.42
CA VAL A 91 -6.37 -12.93 3.08
C VAL A 91 -6.77 -11.46 2.97
N ARG A 92 -7.97 -11.08 3.42
CA ARG A 92 -8.41 -9.68 3.45
C ARG A 92 -7.49 -8.81 4.32
N ALA A 93 -7.10 -9.28 5.50
CA ALA A 93 -6.18 -8.56 6.37
C ALA A 93 -4.81 -8.33 5.71
N VAL A 94 -4.27 -9.35 5.05
CA VAL A 94 -3.02 -9.27 4.27
C VAL A 94 -3.17 -8.28 3.11
N LEU A 95 -4.23 -8.40 2.31
CA LEU A 95 -4.46 -7.53 1.15
C LEU A 95 -4.60 -6.06 1.56
N ASN A 96 -5.32 -5.78 2.64
CA ASN A 96 -5.47 -4.44 3.19
C ASN A 96 -4.14 -3.86 3.68
N LYS A 97 -3.32 -4.67 4.36
CA LYS A 97 -1.96 -4.26 4.75
C LYS A 97 -1.09 -3.98 3.53
N LEU A 98 -1.03 -4.88 2.56
CA LEU A 98 -0.25 -4.65 1.34
C LEU A 98 -0.74 -3.42 0.57
N HIS A 99 -2.04 -3.15 0.60
CA HIS A 99 -2.65 -1.99 -0.06
C HIS A 99 -2.27 -0.67 0.62
N SER A 100 -2.23 -0.62 1.96
CA SER A 100 -1.83 0.59 2.68
C SER A 100 -0.39 1.01 2.38
N TYR A 101 0.50 0.04 2.13
CA TYR A 101 1.86 0.28 1.65
C TYR A 101 1.96 0.45 0.12
N GLY A 102 0.84 0.35 -0.60
CA GLY A 102 0.77 0.49 -2.05
C GLY A 102 1.47 -0.61 -2.83
N LEU A 103 1.59 -1.80 -2.22
CA LEU A 103 2.11 -3.02 -2.85
C LEU A 103 1.03 -3.79 -3.61
N THR A 104 -0.24 -3.52 -3.34
CA THR A 104 -1.40 -4.05 -4.08
C THR A 104 -2.34 -2.94 -4.53
N THR A 105 -3.18 -3.25 -5.51
CA THR A 105 -4.25 -2.39 -6.05
C THR A 105 -5.47 -3.27 -6.32
N TYR A 106 -6.67 -2.71 -6.38
CA TYR A 106 -7.87 -3.46 -6.74
C TYR A 106 -8.70 -2.72 -7.80
N GLU A 107 -9.48 -3.48 -8.56
CA GLU A 107 -10.55 -2.97 -9.41
C GLU A 107 -11.88 -3.48 -8.85
N ARG A 108 -12.85 -2.57 -8.69
CA ARG A 108 -14.21 -2.93 -8.27
C ARG A 108 -15.12 -3.01 -9.48
N SER A 109 -15.95 -4.05 -9.55
CA SER A 109 -17.03 -4.16 -10.53
C SER A 109 -18.35 -4.42 -9.82
N ARG A 110 -19.41 -3.79 -10.31
CA ARG A 110 -20.77 -4.04 -9.85
C ARG A 110 -21.45 -4.99 -10.81
N ASP A 111 -22.00 -6.07 -10.28
CA ASP A 111 -22.87 -6.96 -11.04
C ASP A 111 -24.20 -6.25 -11.33
N LYS A 112 -24.64 -6.31 -12.59
CA LYS A 112 -25.86 -5.65 -13.06
C LYS A 112 -27.14 -6.40 -12.67
N GLU A 113 -27.05 -7.71 -12.48
CA GLU A 113 -28.22 -8.54 -12.12
C GLU A 113 -28.39 -8.59 -10.61
N SER A 114 -27.31 -8.91 -9.90
CA SER A 114 -27.35 -9.16 -8.46
C SER A 114 -27.07 -7.92 -7.60
N GLY A 115 -26.47 -6.87 -8.19
CA GLY A 115 -26.15 -5.62 -7.50
C GLY A 115 -24.91 -5.65 -6.62
N TRP A 116 -24.29 -6.83 -6.42
CA TRP A 116 -23.12 -7.03 -5.57
C TRP A 116 -21.84 -6.43 -6.18
N TYR A 117 -20.90 -6.07 -5.31
CA TYR A 117 -19.57 -5.62 -5.68
C TYR A 117 -18.57 -6.76 -5.61
N SER A 118 -17.82 -6.96 -6.70
CA SER A 118 -16.65 -7.84 -6.72
C SER A 118 -15.36 -7.03 -6.77
N TYR A 119 -14.36 -7.51 -6.03
CA TYR A 119 -13.05 -6.90 -5.94
C TYR A 119 -12.03 -7.82 -6.58
N VAL A 120 -11.32 -7.32 -7.58
CA VAL A 120 -10.22 -8.04 -8.22
C VAL A 120 -8.92 -7.36 -7.85
N TRP A 121 -8.09 -8.06 -7.08
CA TRP A 121 -6.82 -7.60 -6.56
C TRP A 121 -5.69 -7.83 -7.55
N ARG A 122 -4.66 -6.98 -7.46
CA ARG A 122 -3.50 -6.99 -8.33
C ARG A 122 -2.25 -6.55 -7.57
N LEU A 123 -1.17 -7.32 -7.70
CA LEU A 123 0.13 -6.93 -7.16
C LEU A 123 0.75 -5.77 -7.96
N SER A 124 1.30 -4.78 -7.25
CA SER A 124 1.91 -3.57 -7.79
C SER A 124 3.16 -3.21 -6.99
N LEU A 125 4.32 -3.70 -7.42
CA LEU A 125 5.60 -3.50 -6.73
C LEU A 125 6.35 -2.22 -7.15
N HIS A 126 5.66 -1.24 -7.72
CA HIS A 126 6.29 0.04 -8.14
C HIS A 126 6.78 0.86 -6.94
N LYS A 127 6.09 0.79 -5.80
CA LYS A 127 6.47 1.53 -4.59
C LYS A 127 7.48 0.78 -3.72
N ALA A 128 7.73 -0.50 -4.01
CA ALA A 128 8.61 -1.34 -3.19
C ALA A 128 10.04 -0.76 -3.09
N ASP A 129 10.61 -0.25 -4.18
CA ASP A 129 11.97 0.34 -4.15
C ASP A 129 12.05 1.58 -3.27
N LYS A 130 10.99 2.40 -3.26
CA LYS A 130 10.92 3.58 -2.39
C LYS A 130 10.81 3.17 -0.92
N LEU A 131 10.08 2.09 -0.63
CA LEU A 131 9.94 1.56 0.73
C LEU A 131 11.26 0.95 1.23
N LEU A 132 11.99 0.24 0.37
CA LEU A 132 13.32 -0.28 0.69
C LEU A 132 14.28 0.87 1.01
N LYS A 133 14.36 1.88 0.14
CA LYS A 133 15.20 3.07 0.37
C LYS A 133 14.82 3.85 1.64
N LYS A 134 13.53 3.92 1.97
CA LYS A 134 13.05 4.59 3.20
C LYS A 134 13.38 3.80 4.47
N LYS A 135 13.56 2.48 4.37
CA LYS A 135 14.03 1.64 5.48
C LYS A 135 15.55 1.70 5.66
N GLU A 136 16.29 1.82 4.56
CA GLU A 136 17.76 1.95 4.56
C GLU A 136 18.22 3.36 4.92
N ALA A 137 17.42 4.38 4.62
CA ALA A 137 17.62 5.68 5.22
C ALA A 137 17.46 5.48 6.73
N PRO A 138 18.49 5.79 7.56
CA PRO A 138 18.25 5.89 8.98
C PRO A 138 17.05 6.80 9.12
N GLN A 139 16.06 6.38 9.89
CA GLN A 139 15.06 7.30 10.36
C GLN A 139 15.86 8.43 11.00
N LYS A 140 16.10 9.51 10.26
CA LYS A 140 16.05 10.84 10.81
C LYS A 140 14.65 10.90 11.38
N ILE A 141 14.52 10.35 12.59
CA ILE A 141 13.67 10.88 13.62
C ILE A 141 13.83 12.35 13.39
N THR A 142 12.81 12.96 12.80
CA THR A 142 12.73 14.40 12.75
C THR A 142 13.07 14.81 14.16
N GLU A 143 14.16 15.54 14.29
CA GLU A 143 14.46 16.34 15.47
C GLU A 143 13.25 17.25 15.65
N GLU A 144 12.14 16.72 16.15
CA GLU A 144 11.43 17.41 17.20
C GLU A 144 12.54 17.66 18.19
N THR A 145 13.00 18.90 18.22
CA THR A 145 13.94 19.42 19.20
C THR A 145 13.34 19.08 20.55
N VAL A 146 13.65 17.90 21.08
CA VAL A 146 13.18 17.49 22.40
C VAL A 146 13.99 18.35 23.34
N GLU A 147 13.39 19.47 23.72
CA GLU A 147 13.96 20.41 24.67
C GLU A 147 13.89 19.77 26.06
N PHE A 148 15.03 19.73 26.74
CA PHE A 148 15.11 19.23 28.10
C PHE A 148 15.39 20.39 29.05
N TYR A 149 14.84 20.28 30.26
CA TYR A 149 15.02 21.24 31.33
C TYR A 149 15.52 20.53 32.59
N THR A 150 16.29 21.23 33.41
CA THR A 150 16.82 20.71 34.68
C THR A 150 16.75 21.78 35.76
N CYS A 151 16.68 21.37 37.04
CA CYS A 151 16.65 22.31 38.15
C CYS A 151 18.06 22.45 38.74
N LYS A 152 18.65 23.65 38.70
CA LYS A 152 19.96 23.93 39.32
C LYS A 152 19.88 24.31 40.80
N SER A 153 18.67 24.49 41.33
CA SER A 153 18.47 25.03 42.69
C SER A 153 18.30 23.94 43.75
N CYS A 154 18.07 22.68 43.37
CA CYS A 154 17.90 21.59 44.32
C CYS A 154 18.72 20.36 43.91
N LYS A 155 19.32 19.68 44.90
CA LYS A 155 20.11 18.45 44.68
C LYS A 155 19.31 17.29 44.07
N LYS A 156 17.98 17.31 44.18
CA LYS A 156 17.09 16.29 43.61
C LYS A 156 16.78 16.51 42.13
N GLY A 157 16.72 17.76 41.69
CA GLY A 157 16.44 18.13 40.31
C GLY A 157 17.70 18.43 39.49
N GLU A 158 18.85 18.54 40.14
CA GLU A 158 20.16 18.69 39.51
C GLU A 158 20.55 17.39 38.80
N GLY A 159 20.66 17.43 37.47
CA GLY A 159 21.00 16.27 36.64
C GLY A 159 19.78 15.45 36.17
N VAL A 160 18.57 15.77 36.63
CA VAL A 160 17.33 15.20 36.09
C VAL A 160 16.93 15.98 34.83
N LEU A 161 16.72 15.25 33.73
CA LEU A 161 16.26 15.80 32.45
C LEU A 161 14.74 15.69 32.35
N ILE A 162 14.08 16.84 32.33
CA ILE A 162 12.62 16.96 32.24
C ILE A 162 12.27 17.36 30.79
N PRO A 163 11.46 16.59 30.06
CA PRO A 163 11.05 16.95 28.69
C PRO A 163 10.12 18.17 28.68
N PHE A 164 10.09 18.90 27.56
CA PHE A 164 9.28 20.11 27.39
C PHE A 164 7.84 19.97 27.83
N ASP A 165 7.14 18.90 27.46
CA ASP A 165 5.72 18.72 27.77
C ASP A 165 5.45 18.78 29.28
N VAL A 166 6.29 18.09 30.07
CA VAL A 166 6.21 18.06 31.53
C VAL A 166 6.60 19.41 32.13
N ALA A 167 7.61 20.08 31.56
CA ALA A 167 8.00 21.41 32.00
C ALA A 167 6.90 22.44 31.72
N PHE A 168 6.24 22.36 30.56
CA PHE A 168 5.16 23.24 30.14
C PHE A 168 3.93 23.07 31.02
N GLU A 169 3.51 21.82 31.27
CA GLU A 169 2.43 21.51 32.22
C GLU A 169 2.71 22.09 33.61
N ASN A 170 3.97 22.05 34.04
CA ASN A 170 4.39 22.58 35.34
C ASN A 170 4.92 24.04 35.28
N LYS A 171 4.58 24.80 34.24
CA LYS A 171 4.93 26.23 34.06
C LYS A 171 6.43 26.52 34.28
N PHE A 172 7.29 25.62 33.83
CA PHE A 172 8.75 25.65 33.97
C PHE A 172 9.23 25.80 35.41
N ARG A 173 8.51 25.22 36.39
CA ARG A 173 8.94 25.15 37.79
C ARG A 173 9.31 23.73 38.19
N CYS A 174 10.21 23.59 39.15
CA CYS A 174 10.57 22.31 39.73
C CYS A 174 9.48 21.84 40.72
N LEU A 175 9.07 20.58 40.63
CA LEU A 175 8.07 19.98 41.54
C LEU A 175 8.59 19.85 42.98
N ASP A 176 9.90 19.71 43.18
CA ASP A 176 10.50 19.54 44.51
C ASP A 176 10.73 20.84 45.26
N CYS A 177 11.14 21.91 44.57
CA CYS A 177 11.60 23.14 45.22
C CYS A 177 10.95 24.42 44.68
N GLY A 178 10.07 24.34 43.67
CA GLY A 178 9.35 25.48 43.10
C GLY A 178 10.22 26.49 42.31
N ALA A 179 11.52 26.24 42.21
CA ALA A 179 12.47 27.08 41.47
C ALA A 179 12.28 26.95 39.95
N PRO A 180 12.66 27.96 39.15
CA PRO A 180 12.55 27.89 37.70
C PRO A 180 13.49 26.82 37.13
N LEU A 181 12.99 26.07 36.15
CA LEU A 181 13.77 25.10 35.39
C LEU A 181 14.65 25.81 34.35
N VAL A 182 15.82 25.26 34.09
CA VAL A 182 16.81 25.80 33.15
C VAL A 182 16.93 24.86 31.95
N PHE A 183 16.89 25.42 30.74
CA PHE A 183 17.06 24.67 29.49
C PHE A 183 18.44 24.01 29.39
N VAL A 184 18.48 22.79 28.87
CA VAL A 184 19.69 22.00 28.62
C VAL A 184 19.86 21.84 27.12
N GLU A 185 20.86 22.53 26.56
CA GLU A 185 21.32 22.27 25.20
C GLU A 185 21.99 20.88 25.17
N LYS A 186 21.40 19.94 24.42
CA LYS A 186 22.12 18.72 24.04
C LYS A 186 23.29 19.12 23.14
N LYS A 187 24.49 19.21 23.71
CA LYS A 187 25.71 19.14 22.90
C LYS A 187 25.84 17.70 22.42
N GLU A 188 25.66 17.49 21.12
CA GLU A 188 25.93 16.22 20.45
C GLU A 188 27.34 15.74 20.84
N THR A 189 27.43 14.72 21.69
CA THR A 189 28.65 13.91 21.75
C THR A 189 28.62 12.98 20.56
N ALA A 190 29.16 13.46 19.44
CA ALA A 190 29.60 12.61 18.35
C ALA A 190 30.71 11.68 18.89
N LYS A 191 30.49 10.37 18.83
CA LYS A 191 31.53 9.35 18.94
C LYS A 191 31.26 8.27 17.90
#